data_AF-A0AAU6MD10-F1
#
_entry.id   AF-A0AAU6MD10-F1
#
_cell.length_a   1.000
_cell.length_b   1.000
_cell.length_c   1.000
_cell.angle_alpha   90.00
_cell.angle_beta   90.00
_cell.angle_gamma   90.00
#
_symmetry.space_group_name_H-M   'P 1'
#
loop_
_entity.id
_entity.type
_entity.pdbx_description
1 polymer ?
#
loop_
_entity_poly.entity_id
_entity_poly.type
_entity_poly.pdbx_seq_one_letter_code
_entity_poly.pdbx_strand_id
1 'polypeptide(L)'
;MILTRGARITGAVLCAALALIVAGWLVRDLRAADDIGALWRYWAGYYDLRRPMLPVTSAYDVVLFVVYLVAAVAALRSSAAAAVLVATGAVTIVLRLPGLWNIGESRMDARFSDDLRTRALLCFFAALAAGIALIITAGAGRRPAGDFSERLPARPGQGAGVVAFLFLGVAGVVVAAWEIRQAVRLPEFYPDWIVGGDRIMQGLIDPPPGWFSAVLILLCLFAGVSALLRAVHARPFGLIAGALLLVGGVLGVARTVHYELLDHFGDPRVEDQLTVLTWFFELIAGAVVLLVLARPGPEEPPAPPALGYGQGYGYPRPGVFGPPPPSQPPPGW
;
A
#
# COMPACT_ATOMS: atom_id res chain seq x y z
N MET A 1 4.09 -17.75 11.52
CA MET A 1 4.85 -16.97 12.52
C MET A 1 4.03 -15.76 12.91
N ILE A 2 4.08 -15.39 14.19
CA ILE A 2 3.35 -14.25 14.77
C ILE A 2 4.35 -13.32 15.49
N LEU A 3 3.94 -12.08 15.75
CA LEU A 3 4.78 -11.12 16.48
C LEU A 3 4.68 -11.31 18.00
N THR A 4 5.82 -11.15 18.69
CA THR A 4 5.88 -10.99 20.15
C THR A 4 5.13 -9.74 20.59
N ARG A 5 4.68 -9.70 21.86
CA ARG A 5 3.96 -8.55 22.42
C ARG A 5 4.77 -7.25 22.32
N GLY A 6 6.07 -7.31 22.62
CA GLY A 6 6.97 -6.16 22.50
C GLY A 6 7.02 -5.62 21.07
N ALA A 7 7.24 -6.50 20.07
CA ALA A 7 7.29 -6.09 18.68
C ALA A 7 5.96 -5.51 18.17
N ARG A 8 4.81 -6.00 18.64
CA ARG A 8 3.50 -5.42 18.32
C ARG A 8 3.35 -3.99 18.84
N ILE A 9 3.74 -3.75 20.10
CA ILE A 9 3.66 -2.41 20.70
C ILE A 9 4.62 -1.45 19.99
N THR A 10 5.88 -1.86 19.79
CA THR A 10 6.86 -1.05 19.05
C THR A 10 6.38 -0.71 17.65
N GLY A 11 5.87 -1.71 16.90
CA GLY A 11 5.30 -1.48 15.57
C GLY A 11 4.13 -0.50 15.60
N ALA A 12 3.23 -0.61 16.57
CA ALA A 12 2.10 0.30 16.72
C ALA A 12 2.53 1.74 17.03
N VAL A 13 3.53 1.91 17.91
CA VAL A 13 4.09 3.22 18.26
C VAL A 13 4.77 3.86 17.05
N LEU A 14 5.56 3.10 16.29
CA LEU A 14 6.20 3.58 15.06
C LEU A 14 5.17 4.00 14.01
N CYS A 15 4.12 3.21 13.80
CA CYS A 15 3.01 3.58 12.92
C CYS A 15 2.27 4.84 13.41
N ALA A 16 2.04 4.96 14.71
CA ALA A 16 1.41 6.16 15.28
C ALA A 16 2.29 7.41 15.09
N ALA A 17 3.61 7.30 15.26
CA ALA A 17 4.54 8.38 15.02
C ALA A 17 4.53 8.83 13.54
N LEU A 18 4.53 7.87 12.60
CA LEU A 18 4.37 8.15 11.16
C LEU A 18 3.03 8.86 10.86
N ALA A 19 1.94 8.41 11.47
CA ALA A 19 0.63 9.05 11.34
C ALA A 19 0.65 10.50 11.86
N LEU A 20 1.30 10.76 12.99
CA LEU A 20 1.43 12.11 13.56
C LEU A 20 2.26 13.04 12.67
N ILE A 21 3.36 12.54 12.08
CA ILE A 21 4.16 13.30 11.12
C ILE A 21 3.29 13.75 9.95
N VAL A 22 2.58 12.82 9.32
CA VAL A 22 1.71 13.13 8.18
C VAL A 22 0.55 14.04 8.57
N ALA A 23 -0.09 13.79 9.73
CA ALA A 23 -1.16 14.65 10.24
C ALA A 23 -0.67 16.09 10.47
N GLY A 24 0.56 16.28 10.94
CA GLY A 24 1.15 17.61 11.11
C GLY A 24 1.22 18.39 9.79
N TRP A 25 1.63 17.72 8.71
CA TRP A 25 1.69 18.31 7.37
C TRP A 25 0.29 18.56 6.78
N LEU A 26 -0.64 17.63 6.94
CA LEU A 26 -2.03 17.81 6.51
C LEU A 26 -2.71 18.98 7.24
N VAL A 27 -2.53 19.09 8.56
CA VAL A 27 -3.08 20.21 9.36
C VAL A 27 -2.44 21.53 8.95
N ARG A 28 -1.14 21.55 8.64
CA ARG A 28 -0.47 22.74 8.10
C ARG A 28 -1.13 23.17 6.79
N ASP A 29 -1.28 22.26 5.83
CA ASP A 29 -1.84 22.59 4.52
C ASP A 29 -3.32 22.99 4.62
N LEU A 30 -4.10 22.35 5.49
CA LEU A 30 -5.48 22.76 5.78
C LEU A 30 -5.58 24.17 6.39
N ARG A 31 -4.61 24.58 7.20
CA ARG A 31 -4.55 25.94 7.77
C ARG A 31 -4.02 26.97 6.78
N ALA A 32 -3.20 26.55 5.82
CA ALA A 32 -2.68 27.40 4.77
C ALA A 32 -3.68 27.57 3.62
N ALA A 33 -4.59 26.60 3.44
CA ALA A 33 -5.69 26.66 2.50
C ALA A 33 -6.80 27.59 3.00
N ASP A 34 -7.44 28.30 2.07
CA ASP A 34 -8.62 29.12 2.37
C ASP A 34 -9.78 28.26 2.90
N ASP A 35 -9.96 27.06 2.32
CA ASP A 35 -10.88 26.03 2.78
C ASP A 35 -10.43 24.61 2.34
N ILE A 36 -11.11 23.58 2.87
CA ILE A 36 -10.83 22.17 2.51
C ILE A 36 -11.09 21.87 1.03
N GLY A 37 -12.04 22.59 0.41
CA GLY A 37 -12.38 22.46 -1.00
C GLY A 37 -11.27 22.99 -1.90
N ALA A 38 -10.53 24.03 -1.51
CA ALA A 38 -9.39 24.57 -2.22
C ALA A 38 -8.25 23.55 -2.26
N LEU A 39 -7.97 22.89 -1.12
CA LEU A 39 -7.00 21.80 -1.06
C LEU A 39 -7.42 20.60 -1.90
N TRP A 40 -8.70 20.23 -1.84
CA TRP A 40 -9.25 19.16 -2.68
C TRP A 40 -9.13 19.46 -4.18
N ARG A 41 -9.52 20.67 -4.61
CA ARG A 41 -9.41 21.11 -6.01
C ARG A 41 -7.96 21.15 -6.48
N TYR A 42 -7.04 21.57 -5.61
CA TYR A 42 -5.61 21.53 -5.89
C TYR A 42 -5.12 20.09 -6.11
N TRP A 43 -5.44 19.17 -5.20
CA TRP A 43 -5.06 17.77 -5.35
C TRP A 43 -5.71 17.11 -6.57
N ALA A 44 -6.95 17.50 -6.90
CA ALA A 44 -7.62 17.07 -8.11
C ALA A 44 -7.03 17.70 -9.38
N GLY A 45 -6.06 18.62 -9.26
CA GLY A 45 -5.34 19.24 -10.38
C GLY A 45 -6.20 20.14 -11.23
N TYR A 46 -7.08 20.93 -10.60
CA TYR A 46 -7.90 21.89 -11.32
C TYR A 46 -7.03 23.04 -11.85
N TYR A 47 -7.10 23.30 -13.16
CA TYR A 47 -6.34 24.31 -13.89
C TYR A 47 -6.84 25.75 -13.69
N ASP A 48 -8.04 25.95 -13.15
CA ASP A 48 -8.70 27.25 -12.96
C ASP A 48 -8.37 27.93 -11.62
N LEU A 49 -7.45 27.38 -10.84
CA LEU A 49 -7.05 27.91 -9.53
C LEU A 49 -6.29 29.24 -9.69
N ARG A 50 -6.98 30.35 -9.38
CA ARG A 50 -6.47 31.74 -9.50
C ARG A 50 -5.29 32.07 -8.58
N ARG A 51 -5.04 31.25 -7.55
CA ARG A 51 -3.83 31.31 -6.72
C ARG A 51 -3.25 29.90 -6.64
N PRO A 52 -2.01 29.67 -7.10
CA PRO A 52 -1.34 28.42 -6.82
C PRO A 52 -1.05 28.38 -5.32
N MET A 53 -1.93 27.72 -4.56
CA MET A 53 -1.58 27.25 -3.24
C MET A 53 -0.34 26.36 -3.40
N LEU A 54 0.63 26.47 -2.50
CA LEU A 54 1.83 25.62 -2.49
C LEU A 54 1.71 24.62 -1.33
N PRO A 55 0.77 23.66 -1.38
CA PRO A 55 0.70 22.64 -0.35
C PRO A 55 1.98 21.83 -0.34
N VAL A 56 2.36 21.43 0.86
CA VAL A 56 3.51 20.55 1.08
C VAL A 56 3.15 19.11 0.73
N THR A 57 1.87 18.76 0.90
CA THR A 57 1.30 17.41 0.79
C THR A 57 0.53 17.19 -0.52
N SER A 58 0.35 15.91 -0.84
CA SER A 58 -0.58 15.44 -1.86
C SER A 58 -1.74 14.63 -1.24
N ALA A 59 -2.77 14.32 -2.02
CA ALA A 59 -3.85 13.47 -1.56
C ALA A 59 -3.39 12.05 -1.16
N TYR A 60 -2.24 11.59 -1.67
CA TYR A 60 -1.66 10.30 -1.26
C TYR A 60 -1.13 10.34 0.18
N ASP A 61 -0.82 11.51 0.74
CA ASP A 61 -0.53 11.65 2.17
C ASP A 61 -1.76 11.32 3.03
N VAL A 62 -2.98 11.59 2.56
CA VAL A 62 -4.21 11.15 3.26
C VAL A 62 -4.30 9.62 3.27
N VAL A 63 -3.93 8.96 2.17
CA VAL A 63 -3.86 7.49 2.11
C VAL A 63 -2.82 6.97 3.09
N LEU A 64 -1.61 7.55 3.10
CA LEU A 64 -0.55 7.14 4.03
C LEU A 64 -0.97 7.33 5.49
N PHE A 65 -1.62 8.44 5.82
CA PHE A 65 -2.17 8.67 7.16
C PHE A 65 -3.12 7.54 7.58
N VAL A 66 -4.08 7.17 6.72
CA VAL A 66 -5.01 6.07 6.99
C VAL A 66 -4.28 4.73 7.10
N VAL A 67 -3.33 4.45 6.20
CA VAL A 67 -2.51 3.23 6.23
C VAL A 67 -1.75 3.13 7.55
N TYR A 68 -1.17 4.22 8.05
CA TYR A 68 -0.46 4.24 9.33
C TYR A 68 -1.37 3.98 10.52
N LEU A 69 -2.56 4.57 10.55
CA LEU A 69 -3.54 4.30 11.60
C LEU A 69 -4.01 2.84 11.58
N VAL A 70 -4.36 2.32 10.40
CA VAL A 70 -4.78 0.93 10.23
C VAL A 70 -3.65 -0.03 10.58
N ALA A 71 -2.42 0.28 10.20
CA ALA A 71 -1.24 -0.51 10.54
C ALA A 71 -0.98 -0.51 12.05
N ALA A 72 -1.15 0.62 12.74
CA ALA A 72 -1.02 0.69 14.19
C ALA A 72 -2.05 -0.22 14.90
N VAL A 73 -3.31 -0.19 14.45
CA VAL A 73 -4.36 -1.06 15.00
C VAL A 73 -4.09 -2.53 14.65
N ALA A 74 -3.69 -2.82 13.41
CA ALA A 74 -3.39 -4.15 12.94
C ALA A 74 -2.17 -4.76 13.65
N ALA A 75 -1.17 -3.95 13.98
CA ALA A 75 0.00 -4.38 14.75
C ALA A 75 -0.41 -4.95 16.12
N LEU A 76 -1.41 -4.35 16.76
CA LEU A 76 -1.90 -4.79 18.07
C LEU A 76 -2.87 -5.97 17.97
N ARG A 77 -3.75 -5.95 16.96
CA ARG A 77 -4.95 -6.81 16.92
C ARG A 77 -4.90 -7.95 15.90
N SER A 78 -4.01 -7.90 14.91
CA SER A 78 -4.02 -8.85 13.79
C SER A 78 -2.95 -9.94 13.92
N SER A 79 -3.28 -11.16 13.49
CA SER A 79 -2.28 -12.23 13.31
C SER A 79 -1.29 -11.91 12.17
N ALA A 80 -1.71 -11.10 11.19
CA ALA A 80 -0.91 -10.67 10.05
C ALA A 80 0.01 -9.47 10.35
N ALA A 81 0.15 -9.07 11.62
CA ALA A 81 0.88 -7.87 12.02
C ALA A 81 2.27 -7.74 11.38
N ALA A 82 3.08 -8.81 11.33
CA ALA A 82 4.40 -8.77 10.70
C ALA A 82 4.35 -8.35 9.23
N ALA A 83 3.42 -8.91 8.44
CA ALA A 83 3.28 -8.57 7.03
C ALA A 83 2.78 -7.13 6.84
N VAL A 84 1.90 -6.64 7.73
CA VAL A 84 1.42 -5.26 7.72
C VAL A 84 2.57 -4.28 8.01
N LEU A 85 3.39 -4.55 9.03
CA LEU A 85 4.54 -3.70 9.36
C LEU A 85 5.56 -3.66 8.23
N VAL A 86 5.87 -4.82 7.60
CA VAL A 86 6.78 -4.88 6.44
C VAL A 86 6.23 -4.08 5.27
N ALA A 87 4.96 -4.26 4.91
CA ALA A 87 4.36 -3.55 3.79
C ALA A 87 4.32 -2.04 4.04
N THR A 88 3.91 -1.63 5.23
CA THR A 88 3.86 -0.22 5.64
C THR A 88 5.26 0.41 5.63
N GLY A 89 6.25 -0.28 6.19
CA GLY A 89 7.64 0.19 6.20
C GLY A 89 8.23 0.30 4.80
N ALA A 90 8.04 -0.72 3.96
CA ALA A 90 8.54 -0.74 2.59
C ALA A 90 7.94 0.39 1.74
N VAL A 91 6.61 0.55 1.79
CA VAL A 91 5.92 1.62 1.07
C VAL A 91 6.38 3.00 1.56
N THR A 92 6.53 3.17 2.88
CA THR A 92 7.02 4.43 3.46
C THR A 92 8.42 4.77 2.96
N ILE A 93 9.35 3.82 3.01
CA ILE A 93 10.72 4.03 2.55
C ILE A 93 10.71 4.43 1.08
N VAL A 94 10.03 3.65 0.24
CA VAL A 94 10.07 3.84 -1.21
C VAL A 94 9.40 5.16 -1.63
N LEU A 95 8.27 5.53 -1.04
CA LEU A 95 7.58 6.79 -1.36
C LEU A 95 8.31 8.02 -0.81
N ARG A 96 9.03 7.90 0.31
CA ARG A 96 9.79 9.01 0.89
C ARG A 96 11.20 9.12 0.36
N LEU A 97 11.74 8.08 -0.28
CA LEU A 97 13.11 8.04 -0.80
C LEU A 97 13.49 9.29 -1.62
N PRO A 98 12.62 9.83 -2.49
CA PRO A 98 12.94 11.04 -3.23
C PRO A 98 13.22 12.28 -2.39
N GLY A 99 12.79 12.30 -1.13
CA GLY A 99 13.13 13.37 -0.19
C GLY A 99 14.65 13.55 0.00
N LEU A 100 15.47 12.52 -0.23
CA LEU A 100 16.93 12.58 -0.12
C LEU A 100 17.56 13.58 -1.09
N TRP A 101 17.04 13.66 -2.31
CA TRP A 101 17.60 14.50 -3.36
C TRP A 101 16.69 15.68 -3.73
N ASN A 102 15.39 15.63 -3.45
CA ASN A 102 14.47 16.71 -3.82
C ASN A 102 14.38 17.86 -2.81
N ILE A 103 14.35 17.58 -1.49
CA ILE A 103 14.07 18.61 -0.49
C ILE A 103 15.19 19.66 -0.41
N GLY A 104 16.43 19.20 -0.60
CA GLY A 104 17.66 20.00 -0.51
C GLY A 104 17.98 20.83 -1.76
N GLU A 105 17.27 20.65 -2.87
CA GLU A 105 17.58 21.34 -4.12
C GLU A 105 17.24 22.83 -4.10
N SER A 106 18.00 23.62 -4.87
CA SER A 106 17.88 25.08 -4.97
C SER A 106 16.50 25.55 -5.46
N ARG A 107 15.80 24.74 -6.27
CA ARG A 107 14.41 25.04 -6.67
C ARG A 107 13.42 25.05 -5.51
N MET A 108 13.69 24.28 -4.45
CA MET A 108 12.88 24.31 -3.25
C MET A 108 13.15 25.58 -2.44
N ASP A 109 14.37 26.15 -2.50
CA ASP A 109 14.71 27.45 -1.88
C ASP A 109 13.82 28.58 -2.42
N ALA A 110 13.55 28.55 -3.72
CA ALA A 110 12.72 29.56 -4.38
C ALA A 110 11.23 29.49 -3.99
N ARG A 111 10.75 28.34 -3.49
CA ARG A 111 9.33 28.07 -3.22
C ARG A 111 8.98 27.97 -1.74
N PHE A 112 9.91 27.53 -0.91
CA PHE A 112 9.67 27.23 0.50
C PHE A 112 10.73 27.85 1.40
N SER A 113 10.29 28.41 2.53
CA SER A 113 11.19 28.96 3.55
C SER A 113 12.13 27.90 4.12
N ASP A 114 13.34 28.31 4.50
CA ASP A 114 14.38 27.42 5.03
C ASP A 114 13.95 26.67 6.32
N ASP A 115 13.22 27.32 7.23
CA ASP A 115 12.66 26.66 8.43
C ASP A 115 11.73 25.49 8.06
N LEU A 116 10.92 25.67 7.02
CA LEU A 116 9.99 24.64 6.56
C LEU A 116 10.72 23.43 5.97
N ARG A 117 11.74 23.71 5.15
CA ARG A 117 12.58 22.68 4.54
C ARG A 117 13.37 21.91 5.59
N THR A 118 13.92 22.60 6.58
CA THR A 118 14.59 21.97 7.72
C THR A 118 13.65 21.01 8.46
N ARG A 119 12.42 21.44 8.74
CA ARG A 119 11.39 20.56 9.35
C ARG A 119 11.02 19.38 8.45
N ALA A 120 10.92 19.61 7.13
CA ALA A 120 10.66 18.57 6.14
C ALA A 120 11.78 17.52 6.12
N LEU A 121 13.04 17.94 6.13
CA LEU A 121 14.21 17.04 6.21
C LEU A 121 14.19 16.20 7.50
N LEU A 122 13.94 16.83 8.65
CA LEU A 122 13.84 16.12 9.93
C LEU A 122 12.70 15.08 9.91
N CYS A 123 11.52 15.47 9.42
CA CYS A 123 10.38 14.56 9.28
C CYS A 123 10.67 13.44 8.28
N PHE A 124 11.38 13.72 7.19
CA PHE A 124 11.81 12.76 6.20
C PHE A 124 12.73 11.69 6.82
N PHE A 125 13.80 12.11 7.52
CA PHE A 125 14.71 11.17 8.18
C PHE A 125 14.00 10.37 9.28
N ALA A 126 13.11 11.00 10.04
CA ALA A 126 12.28 10.31 11.03
C ALA A 126 11.37 9.26 10.37
N ALA A 127 10.74 9.59 9.24
CA ALA A 127 9.89 8.67 8.50
C ALA A 127 10.69 7.50 7.90
N LEU A 128 11.88 7.76 7.37
CA LEU A 128 12.77 6.74 6.83
C LEU A 128 13.25 5.79 7.93
N ALA A 129 13.72 6.35 9.06
CA ALA A 129 14.15 5.57 10.22
C ALA A 129 13.00 4.73 10.78
N ALA A 130 11.79 5.29 10.89
CA ALA A 130 10.61 4.56 11.32
C ALA A 130 10.24 3.44 10.33
N GLY A 131 10.29 3.69 9.02
CA GLY A 131 10.04 2.67 8.00
C GLY A 131 11.02 1.49 8.08
N ILE A 132 12.30 1.76 8.28
CA ILE A 132 13.33 0.74 8.48
C ILE A 132 13.07 -0.02 9.80
N ALA A 133 12.79 0.72 10.88
CA ALA A 133 12.50 0.14 12.19
C ALA A 133 11.25 -0.76 12.16
N LEU A 134 10.24 -0.46 11.35
CA LEU A 134 9.07 -1.32 11.13
C LEU A 134 9.46 -2.67 10.53
N ILE A 135 10.32 -2.68 9.51
CA ILE A 135 10.82 -3.91 8.86
C ILE A 135 11.66 -4.72 9.85
N ILE A 136 12.56 -4.07 10.59
CA ILE A 136 13.40 -4.73 11.60
C ILE A 136 12.53 -5.32 12.71
N THR A 137 11.56 -4.55 13.24
CA THR A 137 10.62 -5.00 14.27
C THR A 137 9.81 -6.20 13.78
N ALA A 138 9.36 -6.16 12.53
CA ALA A 138 8.64 -7.26 11.92
C ALA A 138 9.52 -8.51 11.72
N GLY A 139 10.81 -8.33 11.44
CA GLY A 139 11.78 -9.39 11.24
C GLY A 139 12.21 -10.06 12.54
N ALA A 140 12.75 -9.26 13.46
CA ALA A 140 13.29 -9.69 14.75
C ALA A 140 12.20 -10.12 15.75
N GLY A 141 10.99 -9.58 15.61
CA GLY A 141 9.85 -9.90 16.48
C GLY A 141 9.12 -11.20 16.14
N ARG A 142 9.54 -11.95 15.11
CA ARG A 142 8.85 -13.19 14.70
C ARG A 142 9.09 -14.31 15.70
N ARG A 143 8.00 -14.95 16.12
CA ARG A 143 8.02 -16.23 16.83
C ARG A 143 7.15 -17.28 16.13
N PRO A 144 7.46 -18.58 16.26
CA PRO A 144 6.53 -19.63 15.89
C PRO A 144 5.26 -19.53 16.73
N ALA A 145 4.13 -20.02 16.18
CA ALA A 145 2.91 -20.17 16.95
C ALA A 145 3.15 -21.30 17.96
N GLY A 146 2.87 -21.05 19.24
CA GLY A 146 3.15 -21.98 20.32
C GLY A 146 2.00 -22.94 20.62
N ASP A 147 0.78 -22.57 20.23
CA ASP A 147 -0.45 -23.32 20.55
C ASP A 147 -1.42 -23.29 19.36
N PHE A 148 -2.26 -24.32 19.24
CA PHE A 148 -3.26 -24.48 18.20
C PHE A 148 -4.38 -23.43 18.29
N SER A 149 -4.55 -22.79 19.45
CA SER A 149 -5.46 -21.66 19.64
C SER A 149 -4.96 -20.34 19.02
N GLU A 150 -3.67 -20.24 18.69
CA GLU A 150 -3.08 -19.03 18.09
C GLU A 150 -3.40 -18.94 16.60
N ARG A 151 -4.22 -17.96 16.21
CA ARG A 151 -4.58 -17.73 14.80
C ARG A 151 -3.36 -17.39 13.95
N LEU A 152 -3.16 -18.17 12.89
CA LEU A 152 -2.18 -17.90 11.85
C LEU A 152 -2.65 -16.78 10.91
N PRO A 153 -1.74 -16.11 10.19
CA PRO A 153 -2.11 -15.16 9.15
C PRO A 153 -2.91 -15.85 8.04
N ALA A 154 -4.16 -15.39 7.83
CA ALA A 154 -5.00 -15.91 6.75
C ALA A 154 -4.46 -15.50 5.38
N ARG A 155 -4.53 -16.44 4.42
CA ARG A 155 -4.18 -16.21 3.02
C ARG A 155 -5.40 -15.68 2.25
N PRO A 156 -5.21 -14.97 1.13
CA PRO A 156 -6.32 -14.67 0.23
C PRO A 156 -7.04 -15.95 -0.22
N GLY A 157 -8.37 -15.91 -0.27
CA GLY A 157 -9.18 -16.97 -0.89
C GLY A 157 -8.92 -17.04 -2.40
N GLN A 158 -9.14 -18.19 -3.03
CA GLN A 158 -8.80 -18.40 -4.45
C GLN A 158 -9.47 -17.36 -5.38
N GLY A 159 -10.79 -17.15 -5.24
CA GLY A 159 -11.51 -16.13 -6.02
C GLY A 159 -11.01 -14.71 -5.76
N ALA A 160 -10.79 -14.35 -4.49
CA ALA A 160 -10.26 -13.03 -4.13
C ALA A 160 -8.84 -12.80 -4.69
N GLY A 161 -7.99 -13.83 -4.69
CA GLY A 161 -6.64 -13.77 -5.25
C GLY A 161 -6.65 -13.53 -6.76
N VAL A 162 -7.51 -14.23 -7.51
CA VAL A 162 -7.66 -14.04 -8.96
C VAL A 162 -8.21 -12.65 -9.29
N VAL A 163 -9.27 -12.21 -8.59
CA VAL A 163 -9.84 -10.87 -8.81
C VAL A 163 -8.81 -9.78 -8.51
N ALA A 164 -8.09 -9.88 -7.38
CA ALA A 164 -7.03 -8.93 -7.05
C ALA A 164 -5.91 -8.94 -8.10
N PHE A 165 -5.48 -10.11 -8.59
CA PHE A 165 -4.50 -10.22 -9.66
C PHE A 165 -4.95 -9.53 -10.95
N LEU A 166 -6.19 -9.73 -11.37
CA LEU A 166 -6.71 -9.13 -12.60
C LEU A 166 -6.79 -7.60 -12.47
N PHE A 167 -7.42 -7.08 -11.42
CA PHE A 167 -7.58 -5.63 -11.27
C PHE A 167 -6.25 -4.92 -11.00
N LEU A 168 -5.39 -5.44 -10.11
CA LEU A 168 -4.08 -4.85 -9.86
C LEU A 168 -3.12 -5.03 -11.04
N GLY A 169 -3.17 -6.19 -11.71
CA GLY A 169 -2.35 -6.47 -12.89
C GLY A 169 -2.69 -5.52 -14.04
N VAL A 170 -3.98 -5.38 -14.37
CA VAL A 170 -4.44 -4.45 -15.41
C VAL A 170 -4.13 -3.00 -15.01
N ALA A 171 -4.35 -2.60 -13.76
CA ALA A 171 -3.98 -1.26 -13.29
C ALA A 171 -2.49 -0.98 -13.42
N GLY A 172 -1.63 -1.92 -13.01
CA GLY A 172 -0.18 -1.79 -13.18
C GLY A 172 0.23 -1.65 -14.65
N VAL A 173 -0.39 -2.41 -15.55
CA VAL A 173 -0.12 -2.32 -17.00
C VAL A 173 -0.62 -1.00 -17.59
N VAL A 174 -1.81 -0.53 -17.19
CA VAL A 174 -2.37 0.75 -17.67
C VAL A 174 -1.51 1.93 -17.23
N VAL A 175 -1.12 1.98 -15.95
CA VAL A 175 -0.21 3.04 -15.45
C VAL A 175 1.14 2.96 -16.15
N ALA A 176 1.68 1.76 -16.38
CA ALA A 176 2.93 1.58 -17.14
C ALA A 176 2.81 2.06 -18.58
N ALA A 177 1.67 1.82 -19.25
CA ALA A 177 1.42 2.30 -20.60
C ALA A 177 1.39 3.84 -20.65
N TRP A 178 0.77 4.48 -19.66
CA TRP A 178 0.80 5.95 -19.51
C TRP A 178 2.21 6.48 -19.28
N GLU A 179 3.01 5.86 -18.40
CA GLU A 179 4.40 6.28 -18.18
C GLU A 179 5.27 6.11 -19.44
N ILE A 180 5.15 5.00 -20.16
CA ILE A 180 5.85 4.81 -21.45
C ILE A 180 5.41 5.88 -22.45
N ARG A 181 4.10 6.19 -22.51
CA ARG A 181 3.56 7.24 -23.36
C ARG A 181 4.14 8.60 -23.01
N GLN A 182 4.25 8.95 -21.73
CA GLN A 182 4.88 10.20 -21.27
C GLN A 182 6.36 10.26 -21.67
N ALA A 183 7.11 9.18 -21.47
CA ALA A 183 8.52 9.10 -21.86
C ALA A 183 8.75 9.35 -23.35
N VAL A 184 7.86 8.82 -24.20
CA VAL A 184 7.93 8.98 -25.66
C VAL A 184 7.44 10.35 -26.12
N ARG A 185 6.39 10.89 -25.50
CA ARG A 185 5.81 12.20 -25.84
C ARG A 185 6.68 13.37 -25.40
N LEU A 186 7.34 13.25 -24.25
CA LEU A 186 8.05 14.33 -23.58
C LEU A 186 9.47 13.92 -23.14
N PRO A 187 10.34 13.48 -24.07
CA PRO A 187 11.64 12.89 -23.72
C PRO A 187 12.56 13.86 -22.97
N GLU A 188 12.47 15.16 -23.25
CA GLU A 188 13.26 16.20 -22.58
C GLU A 188 12.77 16.54 -21.16
N PHE A 189 11.51 16.23 -20.83
CA PHE A 189 10.91 16.50 -19.52
C PHE A 189 10.87 15.25 -18.64
N TYR A 190 10.96 14.06 -19.23
CA TYR A 190 10.80 12.81 -18.52
C TYR A 190 11.85 12.53 -17.42
N PRO A 191 13.13 12.92 -17.56
CA PRO A 191 14.09 12.80 -16.45
C PRO A 191 13.63 13.57 -15.20
N ASP A 192 13.18 14.82 -15.38
CA ASP A 192 12.64 15.65 -14.30
C ASP A 192 11.34 15.08 -13.73
N TRP A 193 10.55 14.39 -14.55
CA TRP A 193 9.32 13.70 -14.12
C TRP A 193 9.59 12.54 -13.16
N ILE A 194 10.63 11.74 -13.41
CA ILE A 194 11.00 10.59 -12.56
C ILE A 194 11.78 11.01 -11.33
N VAL A 195 12.89 11.74 -11.52
CA VAL A 195 13.81 12.04 -10.42
C VAL A 195 13.36 13.31 -9.70
N GLY A 196 12.60 14.17 -10.35
CA GLY A 196 12.35 15.52 -9.89
C GLY A 196 13.31 16.48 -10.55
N GLY A 197 12.80 17.64 -10.97
CA GLY A 197 13.58 18.73 -11.54
C GLY A 197 12.83 20.05 -11.59
N ASP A 198 13.47 21.09 -12.13
CA ASP A 198 12.95 22.46 -12.12
C ASP A 198 11.62 22.62 -12.85
N ARG A 199 11.38 21.74 -13.83
CA ARG A 199 10.24 21.78 -14.76
C ARG A 199 8.95 21.20 -14.18
N ILE A 200 8.99 20.61 -12.99
CA ILE A 200 7.80 20.06 -12.32
C ILE A 200 7.37 20.86 -11.09
N MET A 201 6.05 21.06 -10.96
CA MET A 201 5.44 21.53 -9.73
C MET A 201 5.07 20.33 -8.87
N GLN A 202 5.67 20.23 -7.68
CA GLN A 202 5.37 19.19 -6.70
C GLN A 202 5.34 19.78 -5.30
N GLY A 203 4.65 19.10 -4.39
CA GLY A 203 4.70 19.43 -2.96
C GLY A 203 6.08 19.19 -2.37
N LEU A 204 6.40 19.88 -1.27
CA LEU A 204 7.72 19.80 -0.64
C LEU A 204 8.08 18.38 -0.15
N ILE A 205 7.10 17.58 0.28
CA ILE A 205 7.34 16.19 0.75
C ILE A 205 6.77 15.13 -0.19
N ASP A 206 6.22 15.54 -1.33
CA ASP A 206 5.60 14.66 -2.32
C ASP A 206 6.70 14.02 -3.19
N PRO A 207 6.64 12.71 -3.48
CA PRO A 207 7.50 12.13 -4.49
C PRO A 207 7.25 12.77 -5.87
N PRO A 208 8.28 12.82 -6.75
CA PRO A 208 8.07 13.15 -8.15
C PRO A 208 6.99 12.27 -8.77
N PRO A 209 6.16 12.81 -9.68
CA PRO A 209 5.04 12.06 -10.25
C PRO A 209 5.46 10.73 -10.93
N GLY A 210 6.54 10.74 -11.71
CA GLY A 210 7.04 9.52 -12.37
C GLY A 210 7.60 8.50 -11.38
N TRP A 211 8.21 8.96 -10.30
CA TRP A 211 8.61 8.08 -9.19
C TRP A 211 7.38 7.42 -8.57
N PHE A 212 6.37 8.21 -8.24
CA PHE A 212 5.12 7.69 -7.67
C PHE A 212 4.46 6.66 -8.59
N SER A 213 4.35 6.95 -9.89
CA SER A 213 3.82 6.01 -10.88
C SER A 213 4.63 4.71 -10.93
N ALA A 214 5.96 4.78 -10.96
CA ALA A 214 6.82 3.60 -10.94
C ALA A 214 6.59 2.73 -9.69
N VAL A 215 6.45 3.37 -8.52
CA VAL A 215 6.15 2.69 -7.27
C VAL A 215 4.77 2.05 -7.31
N LEU A 216 3.76 2.75 -7.83
CA LEU A 216 2.40 2.23 -7.98
C LEU A 216 2.36 1.02 -8.93
N ILE A 217 3.06 1.09 -10.07
CA ILE A 217 3.19 -0.03 -11.02
C ILE A 217 3.79 -1.24 -10.30
N LEU A 218 4.93 -1.08 -9.64
CA LEU A 218 5.61 -2.17 -8.94
C LEU A 218 4.73 -2.75 -7.82
N LEU A 219 4.07 -1.89 -7.05
CA LEU A 219 3.19 -2.29 -5.96
C LEU A 219 1.98 -3.08 -6.48
N CYS A 220 1.33 -2.61 -7.54
CA CYS A 220 0.19 -3.28 -8.18
C CYS A 220 0.59 -4.64 -8.76
N LEU A 221 1.67 -4.71 -9.53
CA LEU A 221 2.14 -5.98 -10.12
C LEU A 221 2.59 -6.97 -9.04
N PHE A 222 3.38 -6.52 -8.06
CA PHE A 222 3.83 -7.36 -6.96
C PHE A 222 2.66 -7.87 -6.12
N ALA A 223 1.74 -6.99 -5.70
CA ALA A 223 0.59 -7.39 -4.91
C ALA A 223 -0.37 -8.30 -5.71
N GLY A 224 -0.57 -8.03 -7.00
CA GLY A 224 -1.39 -8.85 -7.89
C GLY A 224 -0.83 -10.27 -8.02
N VAL A 225 0.46 -10.41 -8.38
CA VAL A 225 1.11 -11.73 -8.52
C VAL A 225 1.12 -12.46 -7.18
N SER A 226 1.46 -11.76 -6.09
CA SER A 226 1.43 -12.35 -4.74
C SER A 226 0.02 -12.79 -4.34
N ALA A 227 -1.04 -12.10 -4.76
CA ALA A 227 -2.42 -12.48 -4.51
C ALA A 227 -2.82 -13.73 -5.31
N LEU A 228 -2.39 -13.85 -6.56
CA LEU A 228 -2.56 -15.04 -7.39
C LEU A 228 -1.89 -16.26 -6.75
N LEU A 229 -0.67 -16.07 -6.23
CA LEU A 229 0.10 -17.09 -5.50
C LEU A 229 -0.39 -17.31 -4.06
N ARG A 230 -1.44 -16.60 -3.63
CA ARG A 230 -2.05 -16.67 -2.29
C ARG A 230 -1.03 -16.44 -1.16
N ALA A 231 -0.06 -15.56 -1.39
CA ALA A 231 0.93 -15.20 -0.38
C ALA A 231 0.29 -14.39 0.76
N VAL A 232 0.74 -14.62 2.00
CA VAL A 232 0.23 -13.92 3.20
C VAL A 232 0.41 -12.40 3.10
N HIS A 233 1.51 -11.95 2.50
CA HIS A 233 1.82 -10.53 2.36
C HIS A 233 1.04 -9.85 1.22
N ALA A 234 0.35 -10.61 0.35
CA ALA A 234 -0.44 -10.04 -0.73
C ALA A 234 -1.54 -9.08 -0.22
N ARG A 235 -2.15 -9.41 0.91
CA ARG A 235 -3.23 -8.62 1.50
C ARG A 235 -2.80 -7.20 1.89
N PRO A 236 -1.79 -6.98 2.76
CA PRO A 236 -1.39 -5.63 3.13
C PRO A 236 -0.87 -4.81 1.94
N PHE A 237 -0.05 -5.39 1.05
CA PHE A 237 0.42 -4.67 -0.14
C PHE A 237 -0.71 -4.33 -1.10
N GLY A 238 -1.65 -5.26 -1.34
CA GLY A 238 -2.80 -5.06 -2.20
C GLY A 238 -3.80 -4.04 -1.65
N LEU A 239 -4.02 -4.00 -0.33
CA LEU A 239 -4.86 -2.98 0.30
C LEU A 239 -4.25 -1.57 0.16
N ILE A 240 -2.93 -1.45 0.29
CA ILE A 240 -2.24 -0.17 0.08
C ILE A 240 -2.35 0.26 -1.40
N ALA A 241 -2.05 -0.63 -2.35
CA ALA A 241 -2.20 -0.34 -3.78
C ALA A 241 -3.64 0.05 -4.13
N GLY A 242 -4.63 -0.71 -3.64
CA GLY A 242 -6.05 -0.43 -3.87
C GLY A 242 -6.48 0.93 -3.31
N ALA A 243 -5.97 1.34 -2.15
CA ALA A 243 -6.25 2.65 -1.58
C ALA A 243 -5.63 3.80 -2.39
N LEU A 244 -4.40 3.62 -2.91
CA LEU A 244 -3.75 4.59 -3.78
C LEU A 244 -4.51 4.74 -5.11
N LEU A 245 -4.88 3.62 -5.75
CA LEU A 245 -5.71 3.61 -6.96
C LEU A 245 -7.07 4.28 -6.73
N LEU A 246 -7.71 3.98 -5.59
CA LEU A 246 -9.01 4.55 -5.26
C LEU A 246 -8.93 6.08 -5.18
N VAL A 247 -7.94 6.63 -4.45
CA VAL A 247 -7.79 8.09 -4.33
C VAL A 247 -7.43 8.74 -5.66
N GLY A 248 -6.55 8.14 -6.45
CA GLY A 248 -6.24 8.61 -7.81
C GLY A 248 -7.50 8.68 -8.69
N GLY A 249 -8.27 7.59 -8.72
CA GLY A 249 -9.53 7.51 -9.47
C GLY A 249 -10.59 8.49 -8.97
N VAL A 250 -10.74 8.68 -7.65
CA VAL A 250 -11.67 9.68 -7.08
C VAL A 250 -11.30 11.09 -7.54
N LEU A 251 -10.01 11.47 -7.51
CA LEU A 251 -9.56 12.79 -7.94
C LEU A 251 -9.73 12.98 -9.45
N GLY A 252 -9.44 11.94 -10.23
CA GLY A 252 -9.66 11.93 -11.66
C GLY A 252 -11.15 12.09 -12.02
N VAL A 253 -12.04 11.34 -11.37
CA VAL A 253 -13.49 11.48 -11.57
C VAL A 253 -13.99 12.86 -11.13
N ALA A 254 -13.50 13.38 -10.00
CA ALA A 254 -13.83 14.73 -9.56
C ALA A 254 -13.39 15.79 -10.60
N ARG A 255 -12.25 15.59 -11.26
CA ARG A 255 -11.80 16.42 -12.38
C ARG A 255 -12.72 16.27 -13.59
N THR A 256 -13.09 15.05 -13.97
CA THR A 256 -14.00 14.79 -15.09
C THR A 256 -15.34 15.51 -14.92
N VAL A 257 -15.90 15.44 -13.71
CA VAL A 257 -17.18 16.10 -13.38
C VAL A 257 -17.03 17.63 -13.42
N HIS A 258 -15.96 18.18 -12.85
CA HIS A 258 -15.75 19.63 -12.82
C HIS A 258 -15.55 20.26 -14.19
N TYR A 259 -14.87 19.56 -15.11
CA TYR A 259 -14.63 20.03 -16.47
C TYR A 259 -15.67 19.54 -17.49
N GLU A 260 -16.77 18.94 -17.03
CA GLU A 260 -17.87 18.46 -17.89
C GLU A 260 -17.37 17.55 -19.04
N LEU A 261 -16.32 16.77 -18.77
CA LEU A 261 -15.65 15.95 -19.80
C LEU A 261 -16.52 14.80 -20.31
N LEU A 262 -17.56 14.43 -19.57
CA LEU A 262 -18.52 13.39 -19.99
C LEU A 262 -19.53 13.92 -21.01
N ASP A 263 -19.96 15.18 -20.87
CA ASP A 263 -20.97 15.77 -21.74
C ASP A 263 -20.45 15.93 -23.18
N HIS A 264 -19.14 16.08 -23.31
CA HIS A 264 -18.44 16.21 -24.58
C HIS A 264 -17.60 14.97 -24.90
N PHE A 265 -17.81 13.80 -24.28
CA PHE A 265 -16.86 12.68 -24.36
C PHE A 265 -16.48 12.24 -25.79
N GLY A 266 -17.35 12.45 -26.78
CA GLY A 266 -17.10 12.15 -28.19
C GLY A 266 -16.19 13.12 -28.94
N ASP A 267 -15.98 14.33 -28.40
CA ASP A 267 -15.28 15.43 -29.07
C ASP A 267 -13.76 15.50 -28.79
N PRO A 268 -13.25 15.14 -27.59
CA PRO A 268 -11.83 15.11 -27.27
C PRO A 268 -11.03 14.13 -28.11
N ARG A 269 -9.70 14.29 -28.06
CA ARG A 269 -8.80 13.32 -28.69
C ARG A 269 -8.94 11.98 -27.97
N VAL A 270 -8.70 10.88 -28.68
CA VAL A 270 -8.72 9.52 -28.11
C VAL A 270 -7.87 9.40 -26.83
N GLU A 271 -6.79 10.16 -26.72
CA GLU A 271 -5.94 10.21 -25.53
C GLU A 271 -6.66 10.76 -24.30
N ASP A 272 -7.51 11.78 -24.46
CA ASP A 272 -8.30 12.37 -23.37
C ASP A 272 -9.42 11.41 -22.95
N GLN A 273 -10.06 10.73 -23.92
CA GLN A 273 -11.05 9.69 -23.65
C GLN A 273 -10.45 8.54 -22.83
N LEU A 274 -9.27 8.05 -23.24
CA LEU A 274 -8.54 7.02 -22.51
C LEU A 274 -8.14 7.48 -21.11
N THR A 275 -7.80 8.76 -20.94
CA THR A 275 -7.46 9.34 -19.64
C THR A 275 -8.66 9.29 -18.70
N VAL A 276 -9.83 9.74 -19.17
CA VAL A 276 -11.09 9.69 -18.41
C VAL A 276 -11.45 8.25 -18.05
N LEU A 277 -11.40 7.33 -19.02
CA LEU A 277 -11.67 5.90 -18.78
C LEU A 277 -10.70 5.29 -17.77
N THR A 278 -9.44 5.71 -17.78
CA THR A 278 -8.43 5.26 -16.81
C THR A 278 -8.82 5.67 -15.39
N TRP A 279 -9.24 6.91 -15.16
CA TRP A 279 -9.66 7.36 -13.83
C TRP A 279 -10.86 6.58 -13.28
N PHE A 280 -11.87 6.31 -14.12
CA PHE A 280 -13.00 5.46 -13.73
C PHE A 280 -12.55 4.02 -13.46
N PHE A 281 -11.66 3.48 -14.28
CA PHE A 281 -11.12 2.15 -14.07
C PHE A 281 -10.33 2.06 -12.75
N GLU A 282 -9.47 3.03 -12.43
CA GLU A 282 -8.71 3.09 -11.18
C GLU A 282 -9.62 3.17 -9.95
N LEU A 283 -10.69 3.97 -10.03
CA LEU A 283 -11.71 4.07 -8.98
C LEU A 283 -12.34 2.69 -8.71
N ILE A 284 -12.80 2.02 -9.78
CA ILE A 284 -13.45 0.71 -9.68
C ILE A 284 -12.45 -0.35 -9.21
N ALA A 285 -11.25 -0.37 -9.78
CA ALA A 285 -10.20 -1.32 -9.43
C ALA A 285 -9.80 -1.18 -7.97
N GLY A 286 -9.56 0.05 -7.49
CA GLY A 286 -9.25 0.35 -6.10
C GLY A 286 -10.36 -0.14 -5.16
N ALA A 287 -11.61 0.19 -5.46
CA ALA A 287 -12.76 -0.24 -4.66
C ALA A 287 -12.91 -1.78 -4.62
N VAL A 288 -12.83 -2.45 -5.77
CA VAL A 288 -12.95 -3.91 -5.87
C VAL A 288 -11.83 -4.59 -5.09
N VAL A 289 -10.58 -4.16 -5.29
CA VAL A 289 -9.41 -4.73 -4.59
C VAL A 289 -9.55 -4.58 -3.08
N LEU A 290 -9.94 -3.40 -2.61
CA LEU A 290 -10.20 -3.16 -1.19
C LEU A 290 -11.28 -4.10 -0.65
N LEU A 291 -12.40 -4.27 -1.37
CA LEU A 291 -13.49 -5.15 -0.96
C LEU A 291 -13.08 -6.62 -0.88
N VAL A 292 -12.41 -7.14 -1.92
CA VAL A 292 -12.06 -8.57 -1.98
C VAL A 292 -10.92 -8.93 -1.03
N LEU A 293 -9.97 -8.01 -0.78
CA LEU A 293 -8.85 -8.22 0.15
C LEU A 293 -9.18 -7.79 1.58
N ALA A 294 -10.27 -7.06 1.83
CA ALA A 294 -10.69 -6.70 3.19
C ALA A 294 -11.09 -7.93 4.01
N ARG A 295 -11.56 -9.02 3.38
CA ARG A 295 -11.96 -10.23 4.09
C ARG A 295 -10.81 -11.25 4.20
N PRO A 296 -10.52 -11.79 5.40
CA PRO A 296 -9.64 -12.94 5.54
C PRO A 296 -10.18 -14.11 4.71
N GLY A 297 -9.29 -14.82 4.00
CA GLY A 297 -9.68 -16.10 3.38
C GLY A 297 -9.98 -17.16 4.43
N PRO A 298 -10.58 -18.30 4.01
CA PRO A 298 -10.93 -19.39 4.91
C PRO A 298 -9.71 -19.84 5.73
N GLU A 299 -9.92 -20.10 7.02
CA GLU A 299 -8.87 -20.63 7.89
C GLU A 299 -8.44 -21.99 7.35
N GLU A 300 -7.16 -22.11 6.98
CA GLU A 300 -6.57 -23.40 6.63
C GLU A 300 -6.52 -24.24 7.92
N PRO A 301 -6.98 -25.50 7.92
CA PRO A 301 -6.89 -26.36 9.10
C PRO A 301 -5.44 -26.39 9.59
N PRO A 302 -5.19 -26.45 10.92
CA PRO A 302 -3.85 -26.57 11.44
C PRO A 302 -3.17 -27.76 10.74
N ALA A 303 -1.98 -27.51 10.17
CA ALA A 303 -1.20 -28.58 9.57
C ALA A 303 -1.05 -29.69 10.63
N PRO A 304 -1.28 -30.96 10.28
CA PRO A 304 -1.00 -32.06 11.20
C PRO A 304 0.43 -31.89 11.71
N PRO A 305 0.70 -32.13 13.01
CA PRO A 305 2.05 -32.01 13.53
C PRO A 305 2.98 -32.78 12.61
N ALA A 306 4.05 -32.11 12.14
CA ALA A 306 5.10 -32.77 11.40
C ALA A 306 5.57 -33.92 12.29
N LEU A 307 5.19 -35.14 11.92
CA LEU A 307 5.66 -36.36 12.57
C LEU A 307 7.18 -36.31 12.40
N GLY A 308 7.86 -35.92 13.49
CA GLY A 308 9.30 -36.00 13.56
C GLY A 308 9.71 -37.39 13.11
N TYR A 309 10.71 -37.46 12.25
CA TYR A 309 11.39 -38.70 11.95
C TYR A 309 11.90 -39.28 13.26
N GLY A 310 11.22 -40.32 13.77
CA GLY A 310 11.63 -41.06 14.95
C GLY A 310 10.51 -41.25 15.96
N GLN A 311 9.87 -42.42 15.86
CA GLN A 311 9.29 -43.27 16.92
C GLN A 311 8.02 -43.92 16.35
N GLY A 312 8.15 -45.22 16.09
CA GLY A 312 7.13 -46.00 15.41
C GLY A 312 5.87 -46.16 16.24
N TYR A 313 4.78 -45.57 15.77
CA TYR A 313 3.43 -46.11 15.82
C TYR A 313 2.70 -45.54 14.62
N GLY A 314 2.49 -46.37 13.59
CA GLY A 314 1.90 -45.95 12.33
C GLY A 314 0.44 -45.56 12.50
N TYR A 315 0.06 -44.38 12.00
CA TYR A 315 -1.35 -44.06 11.75
C TYR A 315 -1.87 -44.87 10.54
N PRO A 316 -3.12 -45.33 10.55
CA PRO A 316 -3.66 -46.12 9.45
C PRO A 316 -3.73 -45.27 8.18
N ARG A 317 -3.16 -45.77 7.08
CA ARG A 317 -3.50 -45.28 5.74
C ARG A 317 -4.99 -45.54 5.49
N PRO A 318 -5.77 -44.56 4.99
CA PRO A 318 -7.14 -44.82 4.56
C PRO A 318 -7.12 -45.91 3.46
N GLY A 319 -7.75 -47.06 3.73
CA GLY A 319 -7.87 -48.16 2.77
C GLY A 319 -7.21 -49.48 3.15
N VAL A 320 -6.53 -49.58 4.31
CA VAL A 320 -6.00 -50.87 4.79
C VAL A 320 -6.76 -51.29 6.05
N PHE A 321 -7.74 -52.17 5.90
CA PHE A 321 -8.33 -52.89 7.02
C PHE A 321 -7.26 -53.82 7.61
N GLY A 322 -6.79 -53.50 8.83
CA GLY A 322 -5.97 -54.42 9.60
C GLY A 322 -6.76 -55.68 9.99
N PRO A 323 -6.09 -56.81 10.27
CA PRO A 323 -6.77 -58.02 10.71
C PRO A 323 -7.58 -57.74 11.99
N PRO A 324 -8.77 -58.37 12.14
CA PRO A 324 -9.64 -58.12 13.28
C PRO A 324 -8.94 -58.44 14.60
N PRO A 325 -9.25 -57.69 15.69
CA PRO A 325 -8.65 -57.93 16.98
C PRO A 325 -8.98 -59.35 17.49
N PRO A 326 -8.06 -60.00 18.22
CA PRO A 326 -8.29 -61.33 18.78
C PRO A 326 -9.53 -61.29 19.68
N SER A 327 -10.40 -62.30 19.53
CA SER A 327 -11.70 -62.41 20.20
C SER A 327 -11.64 -62.73 21.69
N GLN A 328 -10.44 -62.79 22.30
CA GLN A 328 -10.28 -63.07 23.72
C GLN A 328 -9.22 -62.15 24.33
N PRO A 329 -9.55 -61.43 25.42
CA PRO A 329 -8.55 -60.76 26.23
C PRO A 329 -7.65 -61.80 26.92
N PRO A 330 -6.37 -61.46 27.21
CA PRO A 330 -5.46 -62.36 27.92
C PRO A 330 -6.01 -62.70 29.31
N PRO A 331 -5.84 -63.94 29.81
CA PRO A 331 -6.27 -64.30 31.16
C PRO A 331 -5.55 -63.45 32.21
N GLY A 332 -6.29 -62.72 33.03
CA GLY A 332 -5.77 -62.03 34.23
C GLY A 332 -5.90 -60.50 34.29
N TRP A 333 -6.71 -59.88 33.44
CA TRP A 333 -7.19 -58.49 33.64
C TRP A 333 -8.51 -58.47 34.41
#